data_AF-A0A8D0E509-F1
#
_entry.id   AF-A0A8D0E509-F1
#
_cell.length_a   1.000
_cell.length_b   1.000
_cell.length_c   1.000
_cell.angle_alpha   90.00
_cell.angle_beta   90.00
_cell.angle_gamma   90.00
#
_symmetry.space_group_name_H-M   'P 1'
#
loop_
_entity.id
_entity.type
_entity.pdbx_description
1 polymer ?
#
loop_
_entity_poly.entity_id
_entity_poly.type
_entity_poly.pdbx_seq_one_letter_code
_entity_poly.pdbx_strand_id
1 'polypeptide(L)'
;MMTEEMLVIANENLQTHIEIEAEEKELKSLINPMHIWINRASAHVCYHLIPLLTNGEIFGLETEVSLHLFDRSCFKELLEGVVMETQDLASPVLRSVSLHTNLDEAFLEADVIILLDDILQDTIPTIEDCIRQVTNQCETYGSLIEKNAKSSAKVIVMGKTFTNLKALMLMAHAPSINPHNIVTIAMLLESEAKAMLGRKMKMHPAGIKNLIVWGNVSGSSYIDLSKTELYRYDSAIWGPPTFFRPLLDVLFDREWMRTEFVVALGSLSSRESHCLGIAPAHVIAAVLKYWYQDSPPGELVSLGVICEGQFGLPEGIVYSMPVKFQNGTWEVLTELVISEKIQEYLQILAYDLTREKQVALGEVEELYPQRRGTQGARSNLMEEDQLQANEPGSSASKEGDALKKEGVVEETDDSVKELHESKSFEDDDDEEEEYNEETTEENVEELTDDNV
;
A
#
# COMPACT_ATOMS: atom_id res chain seq x y z
N MET A 1 -49.98 4.25 -46.99
CA MET A 1 -49.77 2.81 -46.75
C MET A 1 -48.38 2.48 -47.25
N MET A 2 -47.53 1.86 -46.43
CA MET A 2 -46.32 1.20 -46.94
C MET A 2 -46.77 0.18 -48.00
N THR A 3 -46.14 0.20 -49.17
CA THR A 3 -46.41 -0.81 -50.20
C THR A 3 -45.91 -2.17 -49.74
N GLU A 4 -46.47 -3.26 -50.28
CA GLU A 4 -46.07 -4.63 -49.97
C GLU A 4 -44.56 -4.84 -50.18
N GLU A 5 -43.99 -4.23 -51.23
CA GLU A 5 -42.56 -4.22 -51.50
C GLU A 5 -41.74 -3.54 -50.40
N MET A 6 -42.23 -2.44 -49.81
CA MET A 6 -41.53 -1.76 -48.70
C MET A 6 -41.49 -2.62 -47.44
N LEU A 7 -42.52 -3.44 -47.18
CA LEU A 7 -42.55 -4.37 -46.05
C LEU A 7 -41.56 -5.52 -46.22
N VAL A 8 -41.41 -6.04 -47.44
CA VAL A 8 -40.43 -7.09 -47.76
C VAL A 8 -39.00 -6.57 -47.57
N ILE A 9 -38.70 -5.40 -48.12
CA ILE A 9 -37.37 -4.77 -47.97
C ILE A 9 -37.06 -4.46 -46.50
N ALA A 10 -38.04 -3.98 -45.72
CA ALA A 10 -37.85 -3.72 -44.30
C ALA A 10 -37.54 -5.00 -43.51
N ASN A 11 -38.21 -6.12 -43.81
CA ASN A 11 -37.94 -7.41 -43.19
C ASN A 11 -36.58 -7.99 -43.59
N GLU A 12 -36.20 -7.89 -44.86
CA GLU A 12 -34.87 -8.33 -45.32
C GLU A 12 -33.75 -7.52 -44.67
N ASN A 13 -33.91 -6.20 -44.56
CA ASN A 13 -32.94 -5.33 -43.87
C ASN A 13 -32.83 -5.67 -42.38
N LEU A 14 -33.96 -5.89 -41.71
CA LEU A 14 -33.98 -6.29 -40.30
C LEU A 14 -33.27 -7.63 -40.09
N GLN A 15 -33.57 -8.62 -40.94
CA GLN A 15 -32.95 -9.93 -40.88
C GLN A 15 -31.43 -9.85 -41.09
N THR A 16 -30.99 -9.06 -42.07
CA THR A 16 -29.57 -8.81 -42.33
C THR A 16 -28.89 -8.14 -41.12
N HIS A 17 -29.54 -7.17 -40.48
CA HIS A 17 -29.02 -6.55 -39.25
C HIS A 17 -28.87 -7.56 -38.10
N ILE A 18 -29.86 -8.44 -37.91
CA ILE A 18 -29.80 -9.50 -36.89
C ILE A 18 -28.63 -10.46 -37.17
N GLU A 19 -28.42 -10.84 -38.43
CA GLU A 19 -27.32 -11.72 -38.82
C GLU A 19 -25.95 -11.07 -38.60
N ILE A 20 -25.80 -9.79 -38.95
CA ILE A 20 -24.56 -9.03 -38.70
C ILE A 20 -24.29 -8.89 -37.20
N GLU A 21 -25.30 -8.56 -36.39
CA GLU A 21 -25.13 -8.49 -34.93
C GLU A 21 -24.76 -9.84 -34.33
N ALA A 22 -25.34 -10.93 -34.84
CA ALA A 22 -25.01 -12.28 -34.41
C ALA A 22 -23.56 -12.66 -34.77
N GLU A 23 -23.12 -12.39 -36.00
CA GLU A 23 -21.75 -12.64 -36.45
C GLU A 23 -20.73 -11.78 -35.69
N GLU A 24 -21.02 -10.49 -35.47
CA GLU A 24 -20.19 -9.63 -34.63
C GLU A 24 -20.07 -10.16 -33.20
N LYS A 25 -21.17 -10.67 -32.64
CA LYS A 25 -21.18 -11.24 -31.29
C LYS A 25 -20.38 -12.54 -31.23
N GLU A 26 -20.45 -13.37 -32.26
CA GLU A 26 -19.63 -14.58 -32.39
C GLU A 26 -18.14 -14.24 -32.49
N LEU A 27 -17.77 -13.28 -33.35
CA LEU A 27 -16.39 -12.80 -33.46
C LEU A 27 -15.87 -12.21 -32.14
N LYS A 28 -16.70 -11.40 -31.45
CA LYS A 28 -16.36 -10.87 -30.12
C LYS A 28 -16.18 -11.99 -29.10
N SER A 29 -16.95 -13.08 -29.18
CA SER A 29 -16.82 -14.23 -28.26
C SER A 29 -15.53 -15.04 -28.44
N LEU A 30 -14.90 -14.94 -29.62
CA LEU A 30 -13.59 -15.56 -29.87
C LEU A 30 -12.44 -14.75 -29.24
N ILE A 31 -12.70 -13.50 -28.84
CA ILE A 31 -11.75 -12.60 -28.21
C ILE A 31 -12.05 -12.59 -26.71
N ASN A 32 -11.13 -13.12 -25.91
CA ASN A 32 -11.29 -13.23 -24.46
C ASN A 32 -10.23 -12.37 -23.77
N PRO A 33 -10.38 -11.03 -23.77
CA PRO A 33 -9.45 -10.16 -23.08
C PRO A 33 -9.58 -10.35 -21.56
N MET A 34 -8.52 -10.02 -20.84
CA MET A 34 -8.57 -9.98 -19.38
C MET A 34 -9.32 -8.72 -18.93
N HIS A 35 -10.39 -8.90 -18.17
CA HIS A 35 -11.23 -7.82 -17.68
C HIS A 35 -10.70 -7.28 -16.35
N ILE A 36 -10.18 -6.05 -16.36
CA ILE A 36 -9.64 -5.37 -15.19
C ILE A 36 -10.56 -4.23 -14.78
N TRP A 37 -11.12 -4.34 -13.59
CA TRP A 37 -11.98 -3.32 -12.99
C TRP A 37 -11.18 -2.44 -12.03
N ILE A 38 -11.25 -1.13 -12.22
CA ILE A 38 -10.66 -0.14 -11.31
C ILE A 38 -11.80 0.67 -10.71
N ASN A 39 -12.06 0.47 -9.42
CA ASN A 39 -13.00 1.27 -8.65
C ASN A 39 -12.30 2.54 -8.15
N ARG A 40 -13.06 3.65 -8.09
CA ARG A 40 -12.52 5.01 -7.91
C ARG A 40 -11.50 5.38 -8.97
N ALA A 41 -11.82 5.08 -10.22
CA ALA A 41 -10.94 5.32 -11.35
C ALA A 41 -10.57 6.80 -11.57
N SER A 42 -11.29 7.76 -10.95
CA SER A 42 -10.92 9.18 -10.95
C SER A 42 -9.77 9.55 -10.02
N ALA A 43 -9.31 8.64 -9.15
CA ALA A 43 -8.23 8.91 -8.21
C ALA A 43 -6.88 9.12 -8.91
N HIS A 44 -6.02 9.99 -8.35
CA HIS A 44 -4.68 10.29 -8.90
C HIS A 44 -3.81 9.04 -9.13
N VAL A 45 -3.98 7.99 -8.31
CA VAL A 45 -3.30 6.69 -8.49
C VAL A 45 -3.53 6.11 -9.89
N CYS A 46 -4.74 6.26 -10.44
CA CYS A 46 -5.15 5.64 -11.69
C CYS A 46 -4.39 6.22 -12.89
N TYR A 47 -4.09 7.52 -12.90
CA TYR A 47 -3.28 8.17 -13.94
C TYR A 47 -1.88 7.55 -14.06
N HIS A 48 -1.34 7.03 -12.96
CA HIS A 48 -0.05 6.34 -12.95
C HIS A 48 -0.17 4.83 -13.13
N LEU A 49 -1.28 4.24 -12.70
CA LEU A 49 -1.50 2.80 -12.74
C LEU A 49 -1.91 2.31 -14.13
N ILE A 50 -2.76 3.04 -14.84
CA ILE A 50 -3.28 2.65 -16.16
C ILE A 50 -2.14 2.41 -17.18
N PRO A 51 -1.13 3.30 -17.30
CA PRO A 51 0.02 3.03 -18.17
C PRO A 51 0.80 1.77 -17.77
N LEU A 52 0.89 1.44 -16.47
CA LEU A 52 1.56 0.24 -15.98
C LEU A 52 0.77 -1.04 -16.28
N LEU A 53 -0.57 -0.98 -16.22
CA LEU A 53 -1.43 -2.11 -16.57
C LEU A 53 -1.42 -2.41 -18.08
N THR A 54 -1.16 -1.39 -18.90
CA THR A 54 -1.27 -1.44 -20.36
C THR A 54 0.09 -1.48 -21.07
N ASN A 55 1.22 -1.54 -20.36
CA ASN A 55 2.54 -1.65 -21.01
C ASN A 55 2.93 -3.10 -21.39
N GLY A 56 2.13 -4.11 -21.00
CA GLY A 56 2.40 -5.53 -21.25
C GLY A 56 3.41 -6.19 -20.30
N GLU A 57 3.97 -5.47 -19.32
CA GLU A 57 4.94 -6.03 -18.38
C GLU A 57 4.32 -6.92 -17.30
N ILE A 58 3.02 -6.77 -17.02
CA ILE A 58 2.34 -7.49 -15.93
C ILE A 58 1.76 -8.81 -16.45
N PHE A 59 0.95 -8.74 -17.51
CA PHE A 59 0.22 -9.90 -18.06
C PHE A 59 0.88 -10.52 -19.30
N GLY A 60 1.98 -9.93 -19.78
CA GLY A 60 2.63 -10.31 -21.04
C GLY A 60 2.01 -9.60 -22.26
N LEU A 61 2.77 -9.52 -23.35
CA LEU A 61 2.34 -8.86 -24.60
C LEU A 61 1.28 -9.64 -25.38
N GLU A 62 1.10 -10.93 -25.07
CA GLU A 62 0.12 -11.81 -25.72
C GLU A 62 -1.26 -11.72 -25.07
N THR A 63 -1.37 -11.09 -23.89
CA THR A 63 -2.62 -10.98 -23.14
C THR A 63 -3.26 -9.64 -23.42
N GLU A 64 -4.35 -9.63 -24.19
CA GLU A 64 -5.18 -8.45 -24.36
C GLU A 64 -5.93 -8.10 -23.07
N VAL A 65 -6.09 -6.80 -22.79
CA VAL A 65 -6.69 -6.27 -21.57
C VAL A 65 -7.84 -5.33 -21.91
N SER A 66 -8.96 -5.48 -21.20
CA SER A 66 -10.10 -4.56 -21.21
C SER A 66 -10.20 -3.86 -19.86
N LEU A 67 -10.11 -2.53 -19.87
CA LEU A 67 -10.20 -1.71 -18.66
C LEU A 67 -11.63 -1.22 -18.43
N HIS A 68 -12.13 -1.44 -17.22
CA HIS A 68 -13.43 -0.98 -16.76
C HIS A 68 -13.23 0.04 -15.65
N LEU A 69 -13.43 1.31 -15.98
CA LEU A 69 -13.22 2.44 -15.07
C LEU A 69 -14.54 2.76 -14.36
N PHE A 70 -14.60 2.46 -13.07
CA PHE A 70 -15.81 2.60 -12.26
C PHE A 70 -15.66 3.67 -11.19
N ASP A 71 -16.59 4.63 -11.15
CA ASP A 71 -16.66 5.66 -10.11
C ASP A 71 -18.08 6.18 -9.91
N ARG A 72 -18.27 7.07 -8.94
CA ARG A 72 -19.56 7.71 -8.66
C ARG A 72 -19.95 8.63 -9.81
N SER A 73 -21.25 8.79 -10.02
CA SER A 73 -21.82 9.60 -11.12
C SER A 73 -21.35 11.07 -11.12
N CYS A 74 -21.01 11.64 -9.96
CA CYS A 74 -20.46 12.99 -9.88
C CYS A 74 -19.07 13.15 -10.52
N PHE A 75 -18.32 12.06 -10.74
CA PHE A 75 -17.01 12.08 -11.40
C PHE A 75 -17.07 11.69 -12.88
N LYS A 76 -18.27 11.62 -13.46
CA LYS A 76 -18.46 11.15 -14.84
C LYS A 76 -17.63 11.93 -15.87
N GLU A 77 -17.67 13.27 -15.82
CA GLU A 77 -16.91 14.12 -16.76
C GLU A 77 -15.40 13.89 -16.65
N LEU A 78 -14.88 13.73 -15.42
CA LEU A 78 -13.47 13.42 -15.18
C LEU A 78 -13.10 12.04 -15.72
N LEU A 79 -13.95 11.03 -15.49
CA LEU A 79 -13.75 9.69 -16.05
C LEU A 79 -13.77 9.67 -17.58
N GLU A 80 -14.64 10.46 -18.22
CA GLU A 80 -14.66 10.59 -19.68
C GLU A 80 -13.30 11.08 -20.19
N GLY A 81 -12.70 12.06 -19.50
CA GLY A 81 -11.32 12.48 -19.72
C GLY A 81 -10.30 11.33 -19.62
N VAL A 82 -10.34 10.59 -18.51
CA VAL A 82 -9.44 9.45 -18.29
C VAL A 82 -9.60 8.38 -19.37
N VAL A 83 -10.84 8.10 -19.81
CA VAL A 83 -11.10 7.15 -20.90
C VAL A 83 -10.47 7.62 -22.21
N MET A 84 -10.65 8.90 -22.58
CA MET A 84 -10.03 9.46 -23.79
C MET A 84 -8.51 9.34 -23.73
N GLU A 85 -7.89 9.78 -22.62
CA GLU A 85 -6.43 9.68 -22.46
C GLU A 85 -5.93 8.24 -22.50
N THR A 86 -6.69 7.30 -21.91
CA THR A 86 -6.34 5.88 -21.91
C THR A 86 -6.40 5.28 -23.32
N GLN A 87 -7.37 5.69 -24.14
CA GLN A 87 -7.46 5.29 -25.55
C GLN A 87 -6.29 5.87 -26.36
N ASP A 88 -5.91 7.11 -26.08
CA ASP A 88 -4.81 7.82 -26.75
C ASP A 88 -3.42 7.24 -26.42
N LEU A 89 -3.30 6.40 -25.38
CA LEU A 89 -2.06 5.65 -25.10
C LEU A 89 -1.64 4.76 -26.26
N ALA A 90 -2.56 4.39 -27.15
CA ALA A 90 -2.32 3.48 -28.28
C ALA A 90 -1.55 2.22 -27.86
N SER A 91 -1.88 1.69 -26.67
CA SER A 91 -1.21 0.54 -26.10
C SER A 91 -1.48 -0.72 -26.93
N PRO A 92 -0.45 -1.57 -27.17
CA PRO A 92 -0.59 -2.77 -27.97
C PRO A 92 -1.45 -3.86 -27.31
N VAL A 93 -1.57 -3.86 -25.98
CA VAL A 93 -2.35 -4.86 -25.23
C VAL A 93 -3.74 -4.35 -24.87
N LEU A 94 -3.98 -3.03 -24.98
CA LEU A 94 -5.26 -2.44 -24.60
C LEU A 94 -6.30 -2.69 -25.70
N ARG A 95 -7.28 -3.52 -25.39
CA ARG A 95 -8.37 -3.86 -26.31
C ARG A 95 -9.51 -2.86 -26.27
N SER A 96 -9.93 -2.49 -25.06
CA SER A 96 -11.03 -1.56 -24.85
C SER A 96 -10.95 -0.89 -23.49
N VAL A 97 -11.57 0.29 -23.39
CA VAL A 97 -11.77 1.04 -22.15
C VAL A 97 -13.24 1.38 -22.06
N SER A 98 -13.85 1.14 -20.92
CA SER A 98 -15.26 1.45 -20.67
C SER A 98 -15.45 2.22 -19.37
N LEU A 99 -16.42 3.14 -19.38
CA LEU A 99 -16.80 3.97 -18.25
C LEU A 99 -18.05 3.42 -17.59
N HIS A 100 -18.02 3.29 -16.26
CA HIS A 100 -19.13 2.78 -15.46
C HIS A 100 -19.43 3.74 -14.32
N THR A 101 -20.71 4.09 -14.17
CA THR A 101 -21.21 4.86 -13.01
C THR A 101 -22.41 4.20 -12.33
N ASN A 102 -22.97 3.16 -12.94
CA ASN A 102 -24.04 2.35 -12.37
C ASN A 102 -23.43 1.18 -11.58
N LEU A 103 -23.93 0.95 -10.37
CA LEU A 103 -23.51 -0.16 -9.52
C LEU A 103 -23.93 -1.52 -10.10
N ASP A 104 -25.08 -1.60 -10.78
CA ASP A 104 -25.63 -2.88 -11.25
C ASP A 104 -24.75 -3.58 -12.29
N GLU A 105 -23.98 -2.80 -13.03
CA GLU A 105 -23.06 -3.25 -14.09
C GLU A 105 -21.64 -3.50 -13.57
N ALA A 106 -21.36 -3.16 -12.31
CA ALA A 106 -20.01 -3.25 -11.76
C ALA A 106 -19.49 -4.69 -11.67
N PHE A 107 -18.21 -4.86 -11.98
CA PHE A 107 -17.47 -6.14 -11.87
C PHE A 107 -17.94 -7.27 -12.79
N LEU A 108 -18.67 -6.94 -13.87
CA LEU A 108 -19.07 -7.93 -14.87
C LEU A 108 -17.85 -8.64 -15.47
N GLU A 109 -17.86 -9.98 -15.39
CA GLU A 109 -16.85 -10.90 -15.92
C GLU A 109 -15.41 -10.60 -15.46
N ALA A 110 -15.26 -9.91 -14.33
CA ALA A 110 -13.97 -9.44 -13.85
C ALA A 110 -12.97 -10.59 -13.62
N ASP A 111 -11.75 -10.42 -14.14
CA ASP A 111 -10.58 -11.25 -13.83
C ASP A 111 -9.72 -10.62 -12.73
N VAL A 112 -9.64 -9.28 -12.73
CA VAL A 112 -8.93 -8.50 -11.72
C VAL A 112 -9.81 -7.35 -11.26
N ILE A 113 -9.87 -7.12 -9.96
CA ILE A 113 -10.60 -6.00 -9.35
C ILE A 113 -9.63 -5.23 -8.44
N ILE A 114 -9.48 -3.93 -8.69
CA ILE A 114 -8.66 -3.03 -7.90
C ILE A 114 -9.60 -2.05 -7.22
N LEU A 115 -9.81 -2.24 -5.93
CA LEU A 115 -10.68 -1.41 -5.09
C LEU A 115 -9.84 -0.32 -4.41
N LEU A 116 -10.09 0.92 -4.80
CA LEU A 116 -9.40 2.11 -4.29
C LEU A 116 -10.30 3.02 -3.45
N ASP A 117 -11.59 2.67 -3.25
CA ASP A 117 -12.50 3.52 -2.49
C ASP A 117 -12.22 3.54 -1.00
N ASP A 118 -12.48 4.72 -0.45
CA ASP A 118 -12.30 5.07 0.95
C ASP A 118 -13.54 5.75 1.49
N ILE A 119 -13.57 5.90 2.80
CA ILE A 119 -14.59 6.67 3.45
C ILE A 119 -14.31 8.17 3.18
N LEU A 120 -15.09 8.76 2.27
CA LEU A 120 -14.92 10.14 1.77
C LEU A 120 -15.87 11.15 2.43
N GLN A 121 -16.11 11.06 3.74
CA GLN A 121 -17.07 11.95 4.41
C GLN A 121 -16.40 12.97 5.34
N ASP A 122 -16.85 14.22 5.23
CA ASP A 122 -16.36 15.37 6.01
C ASP A 122 -16.79 15.32 7.49
N THR A 123 -17.84 14.58 7.82
CA THR A 123 -18.41 14.51 9.18
C THR A 123 -18.68 13.06 9.58
N ILE A 124 -17.64 12.35 10.00
CA ILE A 124 -17.80 11.06 10.67
C ILE A 124 -17.50 11.26 12.15
N PRO A 125 -18.46 11.00 13.06
CA PRO A 125 -18.28 11.37 14.46
C PRO A 125 -17.49 10.32 15.26
N THR A 126 -17.53 9.03 14.90
CA THR A 126 -16.86 7.94 15.66
C THR A 126 -16.18 6.90 14.75
N ILE A 127 -15.22 6.15 15.29
CA ILE A 127 -14.51 5.08 14.58
C ILE A 127 -15.46 3.92 14.25
N GLU A 128 -16.42 3.66 15.14
CA GLU A 128 -17.45 2.64 14.99
C GLU A 128 -18.38 2.96 13.82
N ASP A 129 -18.73 4.23 13.61
CA ASP A 129 -19.51 4.66 12.45
C ASP A 129 -18.72 4.47 11.14
N CYS A 130 -17.41 4.75 11.14
CA CYS A 130 -16.54 4.43 10.01
C CYS A 130 -16.58 2.94 9.67
N ILE A 131 -16.48 2.07 10.69
CA ILE A 131 -16.51 0.62 10.53
C ILE A 131 -17.85 0.15 9.95
N ARG A 132 -18.96 0.67 10.45
CA ARG A 132 -20.31 0.37 9.93
C ARG A 132 -20.45 0.78 8.47
N GLN A 133 -19.93 1.96 8.10
CA GLN A 133 -19.96 2.43 6.72
C GLN A 133 -19.12 1.56 5.80
N VAL A 134 -17.91 1.19 6.21
CA VAL A 134 -17.05 0.24 5.49
C VAL A 134 -17.74 -1.10 5.29
N THR A 135 -18.40 -1.59 6.33
CA THR A 135 -19.13 -2.86 6.29
C THR A 135 -20.26 -2.81 5.25
N ASN A 136 -21.11 -1.77 5.29
CA ASN A 136 -22.20 -1.59 4.31
C ASN A 136 -21.68 -1.45 2.87
N GLN A 137 -20.56 -0.77 2.68
CA GLN A 137 -19.92 -0.63 1.37
C GLN A 137 -19.39 -1.97 0.86
N CYS A 138 -18.74 -2.75 1.72
CA CYS A 138 -18.23 -4.08 1.37
C CYS A 138 -19.35 -5.09 1.16
N GLU A 139 -20.49 -4.96 1.85
CA GLU A 139 -21.69 -5.75 1.58
C GLU A 139 -22.20 -5.48 0.16
N THR A 140 -22.26 -4.20 -0.24
CA THR A 140 -22.67 -3.79 -1.59
C THR A 140 -21.69 -4.31 -2.65
N TYR A 141 -20.40 -4.06 -2.49
CA TYR A 141 -19.38 -4.50 -3.46
C TYR A 141 -19.22 -6.02 -3.48
N GLY A 142 -19.20 -6.67 -2.32
CA GLY A 142 -19.09 -8.12 -2.21
C GLY A 142 -20.26 -8.83 -2.90
N SER A 143 -21.49 -8.33 -2.72
CA SER A 143 -22.66 -8.87 -3.42
C SER A 143 -22.58 -8.72 -4.94
N LEU A 144 -22.00 -7.61 -5.43
CA LEU A 144 -21.78 -7.40 -6.86
C LEU A 144 -20.68 -8.30 -7.39
N ILE A 145 -19.56 -8.45 -6.67
CA ILE A 145 -18.47 -9.36 -7.02
C ILE A 145 -18.98 -10.80 -7.09
N GLU A 146 -19.72 -11.26 -6.08
CA GLU A 146 -20.33 -12.60 -6.03
C GLU A 146 -21.21 -12.88 -7.25
N LYS A 147 -21.99 -11.88 -7.66
CA LYS A 147 -22.94 -12.02 -8.77
C LYS A 147 -22.26 -11.96 -10.14
N ASN A 148 -21.27 -11.08 -10.30
CA ASN A 148 -20.82 -10.62 -11.60
C ASN A 148 -19.39 -11.06 -11.96
N ALA A 149 -18.50 -11.26 -10.98
CA ALA A 149 -17.10 -11.59 -11.22
C ALA A 149 -16.88 -13.09 -11.50
N LYS A 150 -15.75 -13.42 -12.13
CA LYS A 150 -15.34 -14.82 -12.28
C LYS A 150 -14.91 -15.38 -10.93
N SER A 151 -15.15 -16.67 -10.67
CA SER A 151 -14.73 -17.31 -9.40
C SER A 151 -13.21 -17.30 -9.18
N SER A 152 -12.43 -17.19 -10.26
CA SER A 152 -10.97 -17.06 -10.23
C SER A 152 -10.48 -15.61 -10.11
N ALA A 153 -11.38 -14.63 -9.98
CA ALA A 153 -11.00 -13.22 -9.96
C ALA A 153 -10.03 -12.92 -8.81
N LYS A 154 -9.04 -12.06 -9.08
CA LYS A 154 -8.09 -11.54 -8.10
C LYS A 154 -8.49 -10.13 -7.68
N VAL A 155 -8.65 -9.91 -6.38
CA VAL A 155 -9.11 -8.64 -5.81
C VAL A 155 -8.00 -8.02 -4.98
N ILE A 156 -7.61 -6.81 -5.33
CA ILE A 156 -6.68 -5.98 -4.58
C ILE A 156 -7.46 -4.88 -3.89
N VAL A 157 -7.34 -4.82 -2.56
CA VAL A 157 -7.94 -3.79 -1.71
C VAL A 157 -6.85 -2.83 -1.27
N MET A 158 -6.95 -1.58 -1.70
CA MET A 158 -6.02 -0.53 -1.29
C MET A 158 -6.78 0.76 -0.98
N GLY A 159 -6.28 1.52 -0.03
CA GLY A 159 -6.92 2.73 0.44
C GLY A 159 -6.20 3.24 1.69
N LYS A 160 -6.66 4.38 2.18
CA LYS A 160 -6.20 5.05 3.38
C LYS A 160 -6.80 4.45 4.64
N THR A 161 -8.02 3.90 4.56
CA THR A 161 -8.79 3.51 5.74
C THR A 161 -9.26 2.05 5.68
N PHE A 162 -9.16 1.36 6.83
CA PHE A 162 -9.73 0.03 7.11
C PHE A 162 -9.49 -1.03 6.01
N THR A 163 -8.31 -1.05 5.39
CA THR A 163 -8.07 -1.91 4.21
C THR A 163 -8.14 -3.41 4.56
N ASN A 164 -7.63 -3.79 5.73
CA ASN A 164 -7.73 -5.16 6.25
C ASN A 164 -9.20 -5.56 6.48
N LEU A 165 -9.99 -4.70 7.13
CA LEU A 165 -11.41 -4.95 7.36
C LEU A 165 -12.20 -5.03 6.05
N LYS A 166 -11.94 -4.13 5.09
CA LYS A 166 -12.55 -4.17 3.76
C LYS A 166 -12.30 -5.51 3.08
N ALA A 167 -11.04 -5.97 3.04
CA ALA A 167 -10.71 -7.27 2.46
C ALA A 167 -11.45 -8.41 3.16
N LEU A 168 -11.51 -8.40 4.50
CA LEU A 168 -12.22 -9.41 5.27
C LEU A 168 -13.74 -9.42 4.98
N MET A 169 -14.37 -8.25 4.93
CA MET A 169 -15.81 -8.14 4.65
C MET A 169 -16.14 -8.55 3.22
N LEU A 170 -15.27 -8.24 2.25
CA LEU A 170 -15.43 -8.73 0.88
C LEU A 170 -15.36 -10.26 0.80
N MET A 171 -14.45 -10.90 1.52
CA MET A 171 -14.40 -12.37 1.62
C MET A 171 -15.69 -12.96 2.21
N ALA A 172 -16.31 -12.26 3.17
CA ALA A 172 -17.56 -12.69 3.80
C ALA A 172 -18.78 -12.55 2.86
N HIS A 173 -18.80 -11.51 2.02
CA HIS A 173 -19.91 -11.20 1.12
C HIS A 173 -19.75 -11.74 -0.32
N ALA A 174 -18.55 -12.22 -0.68
CA ALA A 174 -18.26 -12.87 -1.97
C ALA A 174 -17.65 -14.28 -1.78
N PRO A 175 -18.40 -15.24 -1.20
CA PRO A 175 -17.90 -16.56 -0.85
C PRO A 175 -17.51 -17.44 -2.05
N SER A 176 -17.94 -17.12 -3.28
CA SER A 176 -17.52 -17.83 -4.49
C SER A 176 -16.07 -17.55 -4.87
N ILE A 177 -15.51 -16.43 -4.42
CA ILE A 177 -14.11 -16.05 -4.64
C ILE A 177 -13.26 -16.73 -3.57
N ASN A 178 -12.17 -17.38 -4.00
CA ASN A 178 -11.20 -17.94 -3.05
C ASN A 178 -10.67 -16.80 -2.15
N PRO A 179 -10.70 -16.92 -0.81
CA PRO A 179 -10.15 -15.90 0.09
C PRO A 179 -8.68 -15.56 -0.19
N HIS A 180 -7.90 -16.50 -0.72
CA HIS A 180 -6.51 -16.24 -1.13
C HIS A 180 -6.39 -15.26 -2.31
N ASN A 181 -7.47 -15.04 -3.05
CA ASN A 181 -7.52 -14.10 -4.14
C ASN A 181 -7.88 -12.67 -3.70
N ILE A 182 -8.23 -12.44 -2.43
CA ILE A 182 -8.55 -11.11 -1.92
C ILE A 182 -7.42 -10.67 -0.97
N VAL A 183 -6.67 -9.63 -1.37
CA VAL A 183 -5.48 -9.20 -0.61
C VAL A 183 -5.45 -7.68 -0.45
N THR A 184 -4.75 -7.20 0.58
CA THR A 184 -4.40 -5.79 0.73
C THR A 184 -2.88 -5.60 0.72
N ILE A 185 -2.43 -4.41 0.33
CA ILE A 185 -1.03 -4.15 -0.02
C ILE A 185 -0.32 -3.40 1.11
N ALA A 186 0.49 -4.10 1.90
CA ALA A 186 1.37 -3.48 2.90
C ALA A 186 2.72 -3.04 2.33
N MET A 187 3.05 -3.50 1.12
CA MET A 187 4.30 -3.20 0.41
C MET A 187 4.52 -1.69 0.14
N LEU A 188 3.48 -0.85 0.26
CA LEU A 188 3.64 0.62 0.24
C LEU A 188 4.44 1.11 1.45
N LEU A 189 4.06 0.70 2.67
CA LEU A 189 4.78 1.04 3.90
C LEU A 189 6.21 0.48 3.87
N GLU A 190 6.38 -0.71 3.31
CA GLU A 190 7.69 -1.31 3.07
C GLU A 190 8.55 -0.42 2.16
N SER A 191 7.99 0.07 1.05
CA SER A 191 8.70 0.92 0.09
C SER A 191 9.10 2.26 0.69
N GLU A 192 8.24 2.86 1.51
CA GLU A 192 8.51 4.11 2.22
C GLU A 192 9.59 3.92 3.29
N ALA A 193 9.52 2.83 4.06
CA ALA A 193 10.54 2.48 5.05
C ALA A 193 11.90 2.20 4.40
N LYS A 194 11.93 1.48 3.26
CA LYS A 194 13.14 1.29 2.44
C LYS A 194 13.70 2.63 1.96
N ALA A 195 12.86 3.55 1.52
CA ALA A 195 13.31 4.88 1.09
C ALA A 195 13.93 5.69 2.26
N MET A 196 13.35 5.61 3.46
CA MET A 196 13.91 6.24 4.66
C MET A 196 15.27 5.64 5.05
N LEU A 197 15.37 4.31 5.09
CA LEU A 197 16.62 3.61 5.35
C LEU A 197 17.68 3.93 4.28
N GLY A 198 17.29 3.97 3.00
CA GLY A 198 18.17 4.35 1.90
C GLY A 198 18.77 5.75 2.08
N ARG A 199 17.96 6.73 2.52
CA ARG A 199 18.46 8.08 2.85
C ARG A 199 19.42 8.06 4.04
N LYS A 200 19.06 7.37 5.13
CA LYS A 200 19.90 7.27 6.33
C LYS A 200 21.25 6.61 6.04
N MET A 201 21.23 5.52 5.28
CA MET A 201 22.41 4.72 4.93
C MET A 201 23.15 5.23 3.70
N LYS A 202 22.62 6.26 3.02
CA LYS A 202 23.12 6.80 1.76
C LYS A 202 23.29 5.72 0.68
N MET A 203 22.32 4.83 0.57
CA MET A 203 22.30 3.74 -0.42
C MET A 203 21.03 3.76 -1.26
N HIS A 204 21.08 3.07 -2.39
CA HIS A 204 19.92 2.92 -3.27
C HIS A 204 18.82 2.08 -2.58
N PRO A 205 17.57 2.56 -2.44
CA PRO A 205 16.50 1.83 -1.73
C PRO A 205 16.19 0.44 -2.31
N ALA A 206 16.33 0.25 -3.63
CA ALA A 206 16.15 -1.07 -4.26
C ALA A 206 17.19 -2.13 -3.83
N GLY A 207 18.29 -1.72 -3.18
CA GLY A 207 19.23 -2.65 -2.55
C GLY A 207 18.77 -3.16 -1.18
N ILE A 208 17.68 -2.61 -0.62
CA ILE A 208 17.15 -2.99 0.69
C ILE A 208 16.01 -3.99 0.46
N LYS A 209 16.18 -5.22 0.91
CA LYS A 209 15.23 -6.33 0.72
C LYS A 209 14.80 -6.94 2.04
N ASN A 210 13.73 -7.74 2.01
CA ASN A 210 13.24 -8.54 3.14
C ASN A 210 12.91 -7.70 4.40
N LEU A 211 12.42 -6.47 4.19
CA LEU A 211 11.81 -5.65 5.24
C LEU A 211 10.36 -6.05 5.38
N ILE A 212 9.92 -6.38 6.59
CA ILE A 212 8.60 -6.98 6.83
C ILE A 212 7.69 -5.98 7.53
N VAL A 213 6.47 -5.85 7.03
CA VAL A 213 5.40 -5.09 7.68
C VAL A 213 4.37 -6.06 8.24
N TRP A 214 4.16 -6.02 9.56
CA TRP A 214 3.17 -6.82 10.26
C TRP A 214 1.95 -6.00 10.70
N GLY A 215 0.77 -6.60 10.77
CA GLY A 215 -0.41 -5.99 11.40
C GLY A 215 -1.41 -5.35 10.44
N ASN A 216 -2.02 -4.25 10.89
CA ASN A 216 -3.04 -3.51 10.15
C ASN A 216 -2.38 -2.52 9.18
N VAL A 217 -2.61 -2.67 7.88
CA VAL A 217 -1.98 -1.88 6.81
C VAL A 217 -2.36 -0.41 6.88
N SER A 218 -3.61 -0.13 7.24
CA SER A 218 -4.16 1.22 7.39
C SER A 218 -4.20 1.72 8.84
N GLY A 219 -3.60 0.99 9.78
CA GLY A 219 -3.71 1.26 11.20
C GLY A 219 -2.43 0.93 11.96
N SER A 220 -2.57 0.25 13.10
CA SER A 220 -1.43 -0.20 13.90
C SER A 220 -0.63 -1.27 13.14
N SER A 221 0.56 -0.91 12.67
CA SER A 221 1.51 -1.82 12.03
C SER A 221 2.87 -1.84 12.73
N TYR A 222 3.64 -2.88 12.45
CA TYR A 222 5.01 -3.05 12.92
C TYR A 222 5.95 -3.27 11.76
N ILE A 223 6.98 -2.45 11.64
CA ILE A 223 8.05 -2.65 10.66
C ILE A 223 9.18 -3.41 11.35
N ASP A 224 9.32 -4.67 10.97
CA ASP A 224 10.37 -5.55 11.45
C ASP A 224 11.60 -5.43 10.55
N LEU A 225 12.69 -4.97 11.15
CA LEU A 225 13.99 -4.77 10.50
C LEU A 225 14.93 -5.98 10.67
N SER A 226 14.54 -7.00 11.43
CA SER A 226 15.41 -8.11 11.83
C SER A 226 15.87 -8.99 10.67
N LYS A 227 15.06 -9.07 9.61
CA LYS A 227 15.35 -9.84 8.38
C LYS A 227 15.79 -8.97 7.22
N THR A 228 15.95 -7.66 7.43
CA THR A 228 16.28 -6.73 6.35
C THR A 228 17.71 -6.97 5.85
N GLU A 229 17.84 -7.13 4.54
CA GLU A 229 19.08 -7.42 3.84
C GLU A 229 19.52 -6.24 2.99
N LEU A 230 20.82 -5.91 3.03
CA LEU A 230 21.44 -4.84 2.27
C LEU A 230 22.29 -5.42 1.14
N TYR A 231 21.82 -5.29 -0.09
CA TYR A 231 22.52 -5.63 -1.32
C TYR A 231 23.22 -4.40 -1.92
N ARG A 232 24.40 -4.61 -2.50
CA ARG A 232 25.20 -3.56 -3.15
C ARG A 232 25.44 -2.33 -2.26
N TYR A 233 25.53 -2.55 -0.95
CA TYR A 233 25.86 -1.50 0.00
C TYR A 233 27.35 -1.17 -0.10
N ASP A 234 27.66 0.11 -0.31
CA ASP A 234 29.04 0.57 -0.47
C ASP A 234 29.75 0.60 0.90
N SER A 235 30.49 -0.47 1.19
CA SER A 235 31.23 -0.64 2.44
C SER A 235 32.60 -1.26 2.19
N ALA A 236 33.46 -1.30 3.21
CA ALA A 236 34.77 -1.96 3.10
C ALA A 236 34.69 -3.45 2.73
N ILE A 237 33.52 -4.08 2.93
CA ILE A 237 33.24 -5.46 2.54
C ILE A 237 32.38 -5.42 1.28
N TRP A 238 32.97 -5.83 0.15
CA TRP A 238 32.28 -5.97 -1.14
C TRP A 238 32.15 -7.44 -1.53
N GLY A 239 31.06 -7.76 -2.24
CA GLY A 239 30.78 -9.12 -2.69
C GLY A 239 30.10 -9.13 -4.08
N PRO A 240 29.82 -10.33 -4.62
CA PRO A 240 29.06 -10.48 -5.87
C PRO A 240 27.65 -9.87 -5.74
N PRO A 241 26.90 -9.69 -6.85
CA PRO A 241 25.56 -9.10 -6.81
C PRO A 241 24.55 -9.81 -5.89
N THR A 242 24.80 -11.07 -5.54
CA THR A 242 24.00 -11.89 -4.62
C THR A 242 24.42 -11.78 -3.16
N PHE A 243 25.54 -11.11 -2.87
CA PHE A 243 26.01 -10.90 -1.51
C PHE A 243 25.17 -9.80 -0.83
N PHE A 244 24.76 -10.09 0.40
CA PHE A 244 24.05 -9.15 1.24
C PHE A 244 24.68 -9.06 2.63
N ARG A 245 24.38 -7.96 3.33
CA ARG A 245 24.66 -7.82 4.76
C ARG A 245 23.35 -7.59 5.52
N PRO A 246 23.17 -8.20 6.71
CA PRO A 246 22.04 -7.86 7.56
C PRO A 246 22.07 -6.39 7.96
N LEU A 247 20.93 -5.70 7.90
CA LEU A 247 20.83 -4.27 8.24
C LEU A 247 21.35 -3.98 9.66
N LEU A 248 20.98 -4.82 10.63
CA LEU A 248 21.31 -4.63 12.05
C LEU A 248 22.82 -4.73 12.36
N ASP A 249 23.60 -5.35 11.47
CA ASP A 249 25.07 -5.45 11.55
C ASP A 249 25.79 -4.23 10.96
N VAL A 250 25.05 -3.32 10.31
CA VAL A 250 25.60 -2.17 9.60
C VAL A 250 25.09 -0.87 10.21
N LEU A 251 23.79 -0.80 10.48
CA LEU A 251 23.18 0.37 11.11
C LEU A 251 23.35 0.28 12.63
N PHE A 252 24.36 0.96 13.17
CA PHE A 252 24.66 1.00 14.61
C PHE A 252 23.89 2.09 15.37
N ASP A 253 23.29 3.05 14.66
CA ASP A 253 22.58 4.18 15.24
C ASP A 253 21.23 3.75 15.83
N ARG A 254 21.29 3.25 17.07
CA ARG A 254 20.13 2.75 17.83
C ARG A 254 19.18 3.88 18.24
N GLU A 255 19.69 5.08 18.45
CA GLU A 255 18.87 6.24 18.83
C GLU A 255 17.97 6.63 17.66
N TRP A 256 18.55 6.79 16.46
CA TRP A 256 17.79 7.07 15.25
C TRP A 256 16.69 6.03 14.98
N MET A 257 16.99 4.74 15.13
CA MET A 257 15.99 3.69 14.93
C MET A 257 14.84 3.75 15.93
N ARG A 258 15.09 4.21 17.16
CA ARG A 258 14.08 4.26 18.24
C ARG A 258 13.24 5.52 18.20
N THR A 259 13.82 6.64 17.80
CA THR A 259 13.16 7.95 17.84
C THR A 259 12.76 8.39 16.45
N GLU A 260 13.72 8.82 15.64
CA GLU A 260 13.49 9.44 14.34
C GLU A 260 12.76 8.50 13.37
N PHE A 261 13.19 7.24 13.29
CA PHE A 261 12.57 6.25 12.40
C PHE A 261 11.12 5.98 12.79
N VAL A 262 10.84 5.71 14.06
CA VAL A 262 9.47 5.45 14.56
C VAL A 262 8.57 6.68 14.39
N VAL A 263 9.06 7.87 14.68
CA VAL A 263 8.31 9.13 14.50
C VAL A 263 8.00 9.34 13.01
N ALA A 264 8.98 9.16 12.14
CA ALA A 264 8.78 9.32 10.71
C ALA A 264 7.81 8.26 10.15
N LEU A 265 7.87 7.00 10.61
CA LEU A 265 6.88 5.98 10.27
C LEU A 265 5.47 6.35 10.74
N GLY A 266 5.34 6.87 11.96
CA GLY A 266 4.06 7.38 12.47
C GLY A 266 3.48 8.48 11.58
N SER A 267 4.34 9.37 11.06
CA SER A 267 3.89 10.41 10.14
C SER A 267 3.48 9.88 8.76
N LEU A 268 4.06 8.78 8.26
CA LEU A 268 3.63 8.16 6.99
C LEU A 268 2.16 7.74 7.06
N SER A 269 1.73 7.16 8.17
CA SER A 269 0.32 6.79 8.39
C SER A 269 -0.62 8.00 8.46
N SER A 270 -0.11 9.19 8.78
CA SER A 270 -0.88 10.44 8.87
C SER A 270 -0.73 11.35 7.64
N ARG A 271 0.00 10.96 6.59
CA ARG A 271 0.18 11.77 5.36
C ARG A 271 -1.06 11.70 4.48
N GLU A 272 -2.17 12.24 4.98
CA GLU A 272 -3.44 12.37 4.25
C GLU A 272 -3.30 13.21 2.97
N SER A 273 -2.29 14.09 2.89
CA SER A 273 -2.21 15.21 1.94
C SER A 273 -1.09 15.16 0.88
N HIS A 274 -0.26 14.12 0.79
CA HIS A 274 0.94 14.14 -0.07
C HIS A 274 1.15 12.97 -1.04
N CYS A 275 0.22 12.02 -1.14
CA CYS A 275 0.36 10.91 -2.08
C CYS A 275 -0.25 11.27 -3.44
N LEU A 276 0.57 11.79 -4.35
CA LEU A 276 0.23 12.07 -5.76
C LEU A 276 -0.06 10.80 -6.60
N GLY A 277 -0.13 9.63 -5.97
CA GLY A 277 -0.56 8.36 -6.59
C GLY A 277 0.54 7.49 -7.19
N ILE A 278 1.74 8.02 -7.45
CA ILE A 278 2.86 7.27 -8.08
C ILE A 278 3.26 6.02 -7.29
N ALA A 279 3.56 6.17 -5.99
CA ALA A 279 4.02 5.05 -5.17
C ALA A 279 2.94 3.96 -5.01
N PRO A 280 1.66 4.28 -4.68
CA PRO A 280 0.59 3.29 -4.71
C PRO A 280 0.44 2.57 -6.05
N ALA A 281 0.45 3.29 -7.17
CA ALA A 281 0.32 2.71 -8.51
C ALA A 281 1.45 1.71 -8.80
N HIS A 282 2.69 2.07 -8.46
CA HIS A 282 3.85 1.21 -8.64
C HIS A 282 3.71 -0.09 -7.83
N VAL A 283 3.26 -0.01 -6.58
CA VAL A 283 3.14 -1.18 -5.72
C VAL A 283 1.97 -2.08 -6.15
N ILE A 284 0.82 -1.52 -6.57
CA ILE A 284 -0.28 -2.31 -7.16
C ILE A 284 0.22 -3.08 -8.39
N ALA A 285 0.91 -2.39 -9.30
CA ALA A 285 1.48 -3.01 -10.50
C ALA A 285 2.51 -4.09 -10.15
N ALA A 286 3.36 -3.87 -9.14
CA ALA A 286 4.35 -4.85 -8.69
C ALA A 286 3.69 -6.10 -8.10
N VAL A 287 2.68 -5.94 -7.23
CA VAL A 287 1.92 -7.07 -6.66
C VAL A 287 1.22 -7.87 -7.76
N LEU A 288 0.56 -7.20 -8.71
CA LEU A 288 -0.03 -7.89 -9.86
C LEU A 288 1.03 -8.64 -10.66
N LYS A 289 2.17 -8.01 -10.94
CA LYS A 289 3.28 -8.65 -11.66
C LYS A 289 3.74 -9.90 -10.94
N TYR A 290 3.99 -9.83 -9.63
CA TYR A 290 4.38 -11.00 -8.84
C TYR A 290 3.31 -12.08 -8.82
N TRP A 291 2.04 -11.69 -8.83
CA TRP A 291 0.93 -12.64 -8.86
C TRP A 291 0.76 -13.39 -10.19
N TYR A 292 1.33 -12.89 -11.29
CA TYR A 292 1.26 -13.53 -12.61
C TYR A 292 2.61 -14.04 -13.12
N GLN A 293 3.73 -13.52 -12.63
CA GLN A 293 5.09 -13.84 -13.08
C GLN A 293 6.04 -14.28 -11.95
N ASP A 294 5.49 -14.52 -10.76
CA ASP A 294 6.20 -14.83 -9.52
C ASP A 294 7.09 -13.69 -8.99
N SER A 295 7.35 -13.74 -7.68
CA SER A 295 8.28 -12.80 -7.03
C SER A 295 9.73 -13.21 -7.29
N PRO A 296 10.70 -12.27 -7.28
CA PRO A 296 12.11 -12.60 -7.41
C PRO A 296 12.56 -13.65 -6.37
N PRO A 297 13.43 -14.61 -6.75
CA PRO A 297 13.87 -15.66 -5.82
C PRO A 297 14.47 -15.09 -4.54
N GLY A 298 13.94 -15.50 -3.39
CA GLY A 298 14.41 -15.09 -2.06
C GLY A 298 13.95 -13.70 -1.60
N GLU A 299 13.14 -13.00 -2.40
CA GLU A 299 12.56 -11.72 -2.01
C GLU A 299 11.19 -11.91 -1.35
N LEU A 300 11.05 -11.34 -0.16
CA LEU A 300 9.79 -11.28 0.59
C LEU A 300 9.12 -9.93 0.36
N VAL A 301 7.80 -9.97 0.28
CA VAL A 301 6.96 -8.78 0.21
C VAL A 301 5.89 -8.83 1.27
N SER A 302 5.52 -7.67 1.80
CA SER A 302 4.51 -7.59 2.84
C SER A 302 3.11 -7.47 2.24
N LEU A 303 2.23 -8.43 2.53
CA LEU A 303 0.87 -8.48 2.02
C LEU A 303 -0.12 -8.75 3.16
N GLY A 304 -1.23 -8.01 3.19
CA GLY A 304 -2.36 -8.30 4.05
C GLY A 304 -3.19 -9.43 3.47
N VAL A 305 -3.14 -10.58 4.14
CA VAL A 305 -3.75 -11.83 3.70
C VAL A 305 -4.63 -12.41 4.79
N ILE A 306 -5.53 -13.32 4.42
CA ILE A 306 -6.33 -14.06 5.39
C ILE A 306 -5.43 -14.88 6.31
N CYS A 307 -5.65 -14.77 7.62
CA CYS A 307 -4.92 -15.52 8.63
C CYS A 307 -5.61 -16.86 8.90
N GLU A 308 -4.81 -17.93 8.85
CA GLU A 308 -5.18 -19.33 9.06
C GLU A 308 -4.37 -19.95 10.22
N GLY A 309 -3.99 -19.11 11.20
CA GLY A 309 -3.23 -19.56 12.37
C GLY A 309 -1.71 -19.45 12.25
N GLN A 310 -1.20 -18.84 11.17
CA GLN A 310 0.24 -18.61 10.99
C GLN A 310 0.78 -17.79 12.17
N PHE A 311 1.98 -18.16 12.64
CA PHE A 311 2.60 -17.54 13.83
C PHE A 311 1.68 -17.52 15.06
N GLY A 312 0.76 -18.48 15.21
CA GLY A 312 -0.18 -18.54 16.34
C GLY A 312 -1.18 -17.38 16.40
N LEU A 313 -1.33 -16.62 15.32
CA LEU A 313 -2.29 -15.52 15.20
C LEU A 313 -3.74 -16.06 15.14
N PRO A 314 -4.75 -15.25 15.54
CA PRO A 314 -6.14 -15.66 15.45
C PRO A 314 -6.58 -15.86 14.00
N GLU A 315 -7.32 -16.93 13.74
CA GLU A 315 -7.87 -17.23 12.42
C GLU A 315 -9.00 -16.26 12.02
N GLY A 316 -9.16 -16.07 10.72
CA GLY A 316 -10.31 -15.32 10.16
C GLY A 316 -10.21 -13.81 10.35
N ILE A 317 -8.98 -13.27 10.37
CA ILE A 317 -8.70 -11.84 10.21
C ILE A 317 -7.76 -11.65 9.00
N VAL A 318 -7.81 -10.49 8.36
CA VAL A 318 -6.80 -10.12 7.36
C VAL A 318 -5.65 -9.42 8.06
N TYR A 319 -4.43 -9.92 7.91
CA TYR A 319 -3.25 -9.46 8.63
C TYR A 319 -2.03 -9.39 7.70
N SER A 320 -1.25 -8.32 7.81
CA SER A 320 -0.03 -8.16 7.00
C SER A 320 1.06 -9.12 7.45
N MET A 321 1.57 -9.92 6.51
CA MET A 321 2.61 -10.93 6.75
C MET A 321 3.62 -10.95 5.59
N PRO A 322 4.84 -11.48 5.81
CA PRO A 322 5.80 -11.70 4.74
C PRO A 322 5.32 -12.86 3.87
N VAL A 323 5.11 -12.57 2.58
CA VAL A 323 4.71 -13.57 1.59
C VAL A 323 5.71 -13.65 0.45
N LYS A 324 5.69 -14.79 -0.23
CA LYS A 324 6.38 -15.02 -1.49
C LYS A 324 5.35 -15.43 -2.54
N PHE A 325 5.47 -14.90 -3.74
CA PHE A 325 4.62 -15.30 -4.87
C PHE A 325 5.30 -16.41 -5.66
N GLN A 326 4.58 -17.50 -5.89
CA GLN A 326 5.02 -18.66 -6.67
C GLN A 326 3.83 -19.35 -7.36
N ASN A 327 4.03 -19.73 -8.62
CA ASN A 327 3.05 -20.43 -9.47
C ASN A 327 1.68 -19.73 -9.51
N GLY A 328 1.67 -18.40 -9.56
CA GLY A 328 0.43 -17.63 -9.59
C GLY A 328 -0.37 -17.59 -8.28
N THR A 329 0.22 -18.07 -7.19
CA THR A 329 -0.31 -18.01 -5.82
C THR A 329 0.70 -17.34 -4.90
N TRP A 330 0.33 -17.11 -3.64
CA TRP A 330 1.25 -16.62 -2.62
C TRP A 330 1.31 -17.59 -1.43
N GLU A 331 2.45 -17.65 -0.76
CA GLU A 331 2.69 -18.44 0.44
C GLU A 331 3.26 -17.54 1.54
N VAL A 332 2.75 -17.67 2.76
CA VAL A 332 3.31 -16.99 3.94
C VAL A 332 4.60 -17.70 4.34
N LEU A 333 5.68 -16.97 4.54
CA LEU A 333 6.95 -17.57 4.98
C LEU A 333 6.90 -17.87 6.48
N THR A 334 6.45 -19.05 6.86
CA THR A 334 6.31 -19.46 8.27
C THR A 334 7.62 -19.89 8.94
N GLU A 335 8.69 -20.12 8.17
CA GLU A 335 10.01 -20.57 8.69
C GLU A 335 10.82 -19.48 9.38
N LEU A 336 10.22 -18.31 9.63
CA LEU A 336 10.89 -17.19 10.29
C LEU A 336 11.00 -17.45 11.80
N VAL A 337 12.24 -17.37 12.30
CA VAL A 337 12.49 -17.33 13.75
C VAL A 337 12.07 -15.96 14.28
N ILE A 338 11.01 -15.96 15.08
CA ILE A 338 10.43 -14.79 15.75
C ILE A 338 10.70 -14.91 17.26
N SER A 339 11.10 -13.82 17.90
CA SER A 339 11.32 -13.79 19.35
C SER A 339 9.99 -13.75 20.12
N GLU A 340 10.02 -14.14 21.40
CA GLU A 340 8.82 -14.14 22.26
C GLU A 340 8.19 -12.74 22.38
N LYS A 341 8.99 -11.68 22.43
CA LYS A 341 8.48 -10.30 22.49
C LYS A 341 7.83 -9.86 21.19
N ILE A 342 8.42 -10.21 20.04
CA ILE A 342 7.80 -9.91 18.74
C ILE A 342 6.49 -10.68 18.65
N GLN A 343 6.48 -11.96 19.05
CA GLN A 343 5.28 -12.80 19.09
C GLN A 343 4.15 -12.15 19.92
N GLU A 344 4.43 -11.64 21.12
CA GLU A 344 3.45 -10.88 21.91
C GLU A 344 2.96 -9.63 21.19
N TYR A 345 3.86 -8.89 20.53
CA TYR A 345 3.50 -7.69 19.79
C TYR A 345 2.58 -8.00 18.61
N LEU A 346 2.86 -9.07 17.86
CA LEU A 346 2.01 -9.51 16.75
C LEU A 346 0.58 -9.82 17.22
N GLN A 347 0.44 -10.44 18.40
CA GLN A 347 -0.87 -10.72 19.02
C GLN A 347 -1.62 -9.44 19.40
N ILE A 348 -0.93 -8.42 19.92
CA ILE A 348 -1.53 -7.13 20.24
C ILE A 348 -2.11 -6.48 18.99
N LEU A 349 -1.37 -6.49 17.87
CA LEU A 349 -1.84 -5.94 16.60
C LEU A 349 -3.03 -6.74 16.04
N ALA A 350 -3.01 -8.07 16.21
CA ALA A 350 -4.10 -8.93 15.76
C ALA A 350 -5.37 -8.73 16.57
N TYR A 351 -5.23 -8.37 17.85
CA TYR A 351 -6.36 -8.06 18.72
C TYR A 351 -7.12 -6.82 18.22
N ASP A 352 -6.42 -5.76 17.79
CA ASP A 352 -7.06 -4.57 17.19
C ASP A 352 -7.91 -4.93 15.96
N LEU A 353 -7.36 -5.73 15.04
CA LEU A 353 -8.07 -6.22 13.85
C LEU A 353 -9.25 -7.13 14.20
N THR A 354 -9.10 -7.97 15.22
CA THR A 354 -10.18 -8.83 15.71
C THR A 354 -11.35 -8.00 16.27
N ARG A 355 -11.04 -6.88 16.93
CA ARG A 355 -12.07 -5.96 17.44
C ARG A 355 -12.77 -5.19 16.34
N GLU A 356 -12.04 -4.71 15.33
CA GLU A 356 -12.64 -4.11 14.13
C GLU A 356 -13.64 -5.08 13.49
N LYS A 357 -13.25 -6.35 13.34
CA LYS A 357 -14.14 -7.42 12.86
C LYS A 357 -15.39 -7.58 13.76
N GLN A 358 -15.22 -7.66 15.07
CA GLN A 358 -16.34 -7.84 16.00
C GLN A 358 -17.35 -6.69 15.94
N VAL A 359 -16.87 -5.45 15.82
CA VAL A 359 -17.73 -4.27 15.67
C VAL A 359 -18.45 -4.29 14.32
N ALA A 360 -17.74 -4.64 13.24
CA ALA A 360 -18.33 -4.79 11.91
C ALA A 360 -19.46 -5.84 11.87
N LEU A 361 -19.27 -6.96 12.57
CA LEU A 361 -20.26 -8.03 12.69
C LEU A 361 -21.37 -7.72 13.71
N GLY A 362 -21.31 -6.59 14.42
CA GLY A 362 -22.28 -6.22 15.46
C GLY A 362 -22.21 -7.08 16.71
N GLU A 363 -21.16 -7.87 16.90
CA GLU A 363 -20.92 -8.67 18.11
C GLU A 363 -20.58 -7.79 19.32
N VAL A 364 -20.03 -6.61 19.06
CA VAL A 364 -19.60 -5.63 20.06
C VAL A 364 -20.02 -4.22 19.60
N GLU A 365 -20.50 -3.38 20.51
CA GLU A 365 -20.95 -2.02 20.19
C GLU A 365 -19.81 -0.98 20.08
N GLU A 366 -18.75 -1.11 20.89
CA GLU A 366 -17.65 -0.15 20.96
C GLU A 366 -16.29 -0.81 20.74
N LEU A 367 -15.38 -0.13 20.03
CA LEU A 367 -14.05 -0.66 19.74
C LEU A 367 -13.26 -0.88 21.04
N TYR A 368 -13.25 0.11 21.96
CA TYR A 368 -12.70 0.04 23.33
C TYR A 368 -13.01 1.32 24.16
N PRO A 369 -12.78 1.33 25.50
CA PRO A 369 -12.07 2.46 26.09
C PRO A 369 -10.58 2.37 25.70
N GLN A 370 -10.13 3.29 24.84
CA GLN A 370 -8.78 3.37 24.26
C GLN A 370 -7.64 3.01 25.24
N ARG A 371 -6.67 2.18 24.83
CA ARG A 371 -5.30 2.26 25.40
C ARG A 371 -4.62 3.55 24.93
N ARG A 372 -5.11 4.72 25.34
CA ARG A 372 -4.32 5.98 25.30
C ARG A 372 -3.25 5.87 26.38
N GLY A 373 -2.14 5.18 26.09
CA GLY A 373 -1.06 5.04 27.07
C GLY A 373 0.19 4.31 26.59
N THR A 374 0.18 3.67 25.42
CA THR A 374 1.31 2.87 24.95
C THR A 374 2.26 3.61 24.02
N GLN A 375 2.36 4.95 24.06
CA GLN A 375 3.58 5.58 23.54
C GLN A 375 4.80 5.19 24.40
N GLY A 376 4.63 5.03 25.73
CA GLY A 376 5.70 4.60 26.62
C GLY A 376 5.99 3.08 26.61
N ALA A 377 5.04 2.25 26.21
CA ALA A 377 5.30 0.81 26.02
C ALA A 377 5.88 0.51 24.61
N ARG A 378 5.59 1.37 23.62
CA ARG A 378 6.14 1.30 22.25
C ARG A 378 7.66 1.54 22.21
N SER A 379 8.19 2.41 23.06
CA SER A 379 9.64 2.64 23.20
C SER A 379 10.34 1.49 23.94
N ASN A 380 9.68 0.94 24.97
CA ASN A 380 10.33 0.02 25.91
C ASN A 380 10.44 -1.44 25.41
N LEU A 381 9.72 -1.82 24.35
CA LEU A 381 9.80 -3.17 23.78
C LEU A 381 10.81 -3.27 22.62
N MET A 382 11.08 -2.18 21.90
CA MET A 382 12.27 -2.05 21.04
C MET A 382 13.58 -2.00 21.85
N GLU A 383 13.46 -1.79 23.16
CA GLU A 383 14.56 -1.50 24.08
C GLU A 383 15.50 -2.70 24.26
N GLU A 384 14.99 -3.95 24.28
CA GLU A 384 15.77 -5.11 24.72
C GLU A 384 16.05 -6.21 23.68
N ASP A 385 15.17 -6.49 22.71
CA ASP A 385 15.38 -7.64 21.80
C ASP A 385 16.31 -7.36 20.63
N GLN A 386 16.46 -6.09 20.23
CA GLN A 386 17.55 -5.68 19.32
C GLN A 386 18.93 -5.72 20.00
N LEU A 387 18.98 -5.93 21.33
CA LEU A 387 20.22 -6.09 22.09
C LEU A 387 20.62 -7.57 22.29
N GLN A 388 19.66 -8.51 22.33
CA GLN A 388 19.95 -9.92 22.65
C GLN A 388 20.32 -10.82 21.46
N ALA A 389 20.18 -10.35 20.22
CA ALA A 389 20.57 -11.14 19.04
C ALA A 389 22.10 -11.37 18.89
N ASN A 390 22.93 -10.76 19.76
CA ASN A 390 24.39 -10.74 19.63
C ASN A 390 25.17 -11.08 20.92
N GLU A 391 24.67 -11.94 21.80
CA GLU A 391 25.56 -12.60 22.76
C GLU A 391 26.08 -13.93 22.21
N PRO A 392 27.40 -14.06 21.92
CA PRO A 392 27.97 -15.36 21.62
C PRO A 392 27.95 -16.21 22.91
N GLY A 393 27.24 -17.33 22.87
CA GLY A 393 27.21 -18.29 23.97
C GLY A 393 28.61 -18.72 24.38
N SER A 394 29.08 -18.24 25.54
CA SER A 394 30.32 -18.69 26.14
C SER A 394 30.02 -19.88 27.06
N SER A 395 30.28 -21.08 26.53
CA SER A 395 30.54 -22.25 27.35
C SER A 395 32.01 -22.26 27.77
N ALA A 396 32.34 -22.02 29.05
CA ALA A 396 33.49 -22.62 29.72
C ALA A 396 33.64 -22.23 31.21
N SER A 397 33.87 -23.27 32.02
CA SER A 397 34.65 -23.36 33.26
C SER A 397 34.28 -22.50 34.48
N LYS A 398 33.74 -23.21 35.49
CA LYS A 398 33.82 -22.88 36.91
C LYS A 398 35.25 -23.10 37.42
N GLU A 399 35.84 -22.08 38.02
CA GLU A 399 36.95 -22.04 38.99
C GLU A 399 37.34 -20.55 39.05
N GLY A 400 37.57 -19.83 40.15
CA GLY A 400 37.67 -20.03 41.59
C GLY A 400 38.07 -18.65 42.16
N ASP A 401 38.07 -18.55 43.49
CA ASP A 401 38.62 -17.46 44.31
C ASP A 401 37.85 -16.13 44.50
N ALA A 402 37.23 -16.10 45.69
CA ALA A 402 37.00 -14.92 46.50
C ALA A 402 38.30 -14.39 47.12
N LEU A 403 38.40 -13.08 47.37
CA LEU A 403 38.84 -12.45 48.64
C LEU A 403 39.06 -10.93 48.49
N LYS A 404 38.33 -10.15 49.34
CA LYS A 404 38.76 -8.96 50.15
C LYS A 404 39.29 -7.71 49.40
N LYS A 405 39.16 -6.46 49.87
CA LYS A 405 38.56 -5.75 51.03
C LYS A 405 38.75 -4.24 50.76
N GLU A 406 37.77 -3.44 51.19
CA GLU A 406 37.86 -2.16 51.95
C GLU A 406 38.98 -1.12 51.70
N GLY A 407 38.57 0.17 51.73
CA GLY A 407 39.37 1.32 52.23
C GLY A 407 39.34 2.57 51.32
N VAL A 408 38.46 3.55 51.51
CA VAL A 408 38.56 4.77 52.38
C VAL A 408 39.46 5.88 51.76
N VAL A 409 38.86 6.96 51.22
CA VAL A 409 38.71 8.38 51.71
C VAL A 409 39.96 9.27 51.58
N GLU A 410 39.75 10.47 51.00
CA GLU A 410 40.28 11.84 51.31
C GLU A 410 40.37 12.64 49.99
N GLU A 411 39.47 13.60 49.71
CA GLU A 411 39.53 15.04 50.06
C GLU A 411 40.87 15.72 49.75
N THR A 412 40.87 16.70 48.83
CA THR A 412 40.96 18.14 49.14
C THR A 412 40.96 19.01 47.87
N ASP A 413 40.28 20.15 48.00
CA ASP A 413 40.41 21.45 47.32
C ASP A 413 41.74 21.75 46.61
N ASP A 414 41.71 22.46 45.48
CA ASP A 414 41.86 23.92 45.55
C ASP A 414 41.58 24.62 44.20
N SER A 415 41.14 25.86 44.32
CA SER A 415 40.84 26.79 43.24
C SER A 415 42.02 27.74 43.01
N VAL A 416 42.14 28.33 41.80
CA VAL A 416 42.47 29.76 41.55
C VAL A 416 42.74 30.03 40.05
N LYS A 417 42.32 31.24 39.67
CA LYS A 417 42.18 31.94 38.39
C LYS A 417 43.50 32.33 37.70
N GLU A 418 43.41 32.57 36.38
CA GLU A 418 43.75 33.83 35.64
C GLU A 418 43.89 33.49 34.13
N LEU A 419 42.98 33.93 33.25
CA LEU A 419 42.94 35.20 32.49
C LEU A 419 44.19 35.52 31.66
N HIS A 420 44.07 35.39 30.32
CA HIS A 420 44.54 36.40 29.37
C HIS A 420 43.76 36.34 28.04
N GLU A 421 43.05 37.44 27.77
CA GLU A 421 42.68 38.10 26.51
C GLU A 421 43.69 37.89 25.33
N SER A 422 43.38 37.97 24.03
CA SER A 422 42.33 38.66 23.26
C SER A 422 42.47 38.42 21.73
N LYS A 423 41.44 38.88 20.97
CA LYS A 423 41.35 39.27 19.54
C LYS A 423 40.98 38.17 18.52
N SER A 424 40.13 38.39 17.52
CA SER A 424 39.24 39.48 17.06
C SER A 424 38.49 38.99 15.78
N PHE A 425 37.56 39.81 15.26
CA PHE A 425 36.82 39.74 13.98
C PHE A 425 35.48 39.00 14.02
N GLU A 426 34.38 39.47 13.43
CA GLU A 426 33.80 40.79 13.06
C GLU A 426 32.42 40.39 12.52
N ASP A 427 31.37 41.12 12.89
CA ASP A 427 29.97 40.85 12.55
C ASP A 427 29.61 41.38 11.14
N ASP A 428 28.59 40.72 10.56
CA ASP A 428 27.51 41.20 9.69
C ASP A 428 27.81 41.97 8.39
N ASP A 429 27.44 41.37 7.26
CA ASP A 429 26.41 41.86 6.30
C ASP A 429 26.47 40.99 5.02
N ASP A 430 25.31 40.67 4.43
CA ASP A 430 25.02 40.37 3.01
C ASP A 430 23.67 39.62 2.92
N GLU A 431 22.56 40.36 2.80
CA GLU A 431 21.89 40.76 1.56
C GLU A 431 20.79 39.76 1.10
N GLU A 432 19.55 40.17 1.37
CA GLU A 432 18.31 39.62 0.79
C GLU A 432 18.17 40.11 -0.66
N GLU A 433 18.05 39.20 -1.63
CA GLU A 433 17.56 39.52 -2.97
C GLU A 433 16.10 39.07 -3.13
N GLU A 434 15.22 40.07 -3.15
CA GLU A 434 13.80 39.98 -3.49
C GLU A 434 13.66 40.41 -4.97
N TYR A 435 13.17 39.52 -5.85
CA TYR A 435 12.83 39.87 -7.24
C TYR A 435 11.33 39.65 -7.51
N ASN A 436 10.71 40.77 -7.91
CA ASN A 436 9.30 40.98 -8.23
C ASN A 436 8.77 40.12 -9.39
N GLU A 437 7.55 39.58 -9.24
CA GLU A 437 6.69 39.18 -10.36
C GLU A 437 5.84 40.38 -10.81
N GLU A 438 5.98 40.75 -12.08
CA GLU A 438 5.16 41.74 -12.78
C GLU A 438 3.74 41.18 -13.04
N THR A 439 2.75 41.76 -12.38
CA THR A 439 1.35 41.74 -12.80
C THR A 439 1.16 42.65 -14.01
N THR A 440 0.81 42.07 -15.16
CA THR A 440 0.30 42.81 -16.33
C THR A 440 -1.23 42.78 -16.30
N GLU A 441 -1.83 43.88 -15.82
CA GLU A 441 -3.23 44.25 -16.10
C GLU A 441 -3.25 45.05 -17.41
N GLU A 442 -3.81 44.48 -18.47
CA GLU A 442 -4.21 45.25 -19.66
C GLU A 442 -5.60 45.87 -19.41
N ASN A 443 -5.62 47.18 -19.19
CA ASN A 443 -6.81 48.02 -19.37
C ASN A 443 -6.95 48.37 -20.86
N VAL A 444 -8.07 47.97 -21.47
CA VAL A 444 -8.57 48.55 -22.73
C VAL A 444 -9.82 49.35 -22.37
N GLU A 445 -9.71 50.68 -22.49
CA GLU A 445 -10.82 51.62 -22.40
C GLU A 445 -11.69 51.61 -23.67
N GLU A 446 -12.95 51.93 -23.42
CA GLU A 446 -14.14 52.01 -24.26
C GLU A 446 -13.98 52.74 -25.61
N LEU A 447 -14.66 52.20 -26.64
CA LEU A 447 -15.36 53.02 -27.63
C LEU A 447 -16.75 52.44 -27.90
N THR A 448 -17.75 53.24 -27.56
CA THR A 448 -19.16 53.16 -27.97
C THR A 448 -19.32 53.37 -29.47
N ASP A 449 -20.19 52.58 -30.13
CA ASP A 449 -21.27 53.10 -31.00
C ASP A 449 -22.09 51.97 -31.67
N ASP A 450 -23.40 52.02 -31.38
CA ASP A 450 -24.57 51.92 -32.28
C ASP A 450 -24.73 50.85 -33.38
N ASN A 451 -25.93 50.23 -33.32
CA ASN A 451 -26.84 49.81 -34.41
C ASN A 451 -26.42 48.68 -35.37
N VAL A 452 -27.11 47.53 -35.29
CA VAL A 452 -28.21 47.06 -36.18
C VAL A 452 -28.60 45.64 -35.81
#